data_AF-A0A448MLQ0-F1
#
_entry.id   AF-A0A448MLQ0-F1
#
_cell.length_a   1.000
_cell.length_b   1.000
_cell.length_c   1.000
_cell.angle_alpha   90.00
_cell.angle_beta   90.00
_cell.angle_gamma   90.00
#
_symmetry.space_group_name_H-M   'P 1'
#
loop_
_entity.id
_entity.type
_entity.pdbx_description
1 polymer ?
#
loop_
_entity_poly.entity_id
_entity_poly.type
_entity_poly.pdbx_seq_one_letter_code
_entity_poly.pdbx_strand_id
1 'polypeptide(L)'
;MFEILFPALLTGILLSLITAPLGVFVVWRKMAYFGDTLSHSALLGVALGIFLHINPYIAIVVLTLILAIVMVWLESNTQFSIDTLLGIIAHSCLSLGVVTVGLLKNVRVDLMSYLFGDLLAINYTDLIYITIGVIIVLGTLLHFGKPSFLPPFRRNSPKWKA
;
A
#
# COMPACT_ATOMS: atom_id res chain seq x y z
N MET A 1 8.16 -28.23 -8.05
CA MET A 1 6.93 -27.52 -8.45
C MET A 1 6.03 -27.23 -7.26
N PHE A 2 5.66 -28.23 -6.45
CA PHE A 2 4.86 -28.03 -5.23
C PHE A 2 5.49 -27.06 -4.21
N GLU A 3 6.81 -27.15 -3.98
CA GLU A 3 7.56 -26.25 -3.07
C GLU A 3 7.46 -24.76 -3.44
N ILE A 4 7.23 -24.43 -4.71
CA ILE A 4 7.11 -23.05 -5.20
C ILE A 4 5.63 -22.62 -5.19
N LEU A 5 4.73 -23.54 -5.56
CA LEU A 5 3.31 -23.24 -5.71
C LEU A 5 2.60 -23.12 -4.35
N PHE A 6 3.01 -23.91 -3.35
CA PHE A 6 2.37 -23.93 -2.03
C PHE A 6 2.52 -22.61 -1.25
N PRO A 7 3.73 -22.04 -1.06
CA PRO A 7 3.88 -20.75 -0.39
C PRO A 7 3.24 -19.59 -1.18
N ALA A 8 3.30 -19.63 -2.52
CA ALA A 8 2.63 -18.66 -3.37
C ALA A 8 1.10 -18.67 -3.17
N LEU A 9 0.48 -19.85 -3.19
CA LEU A 9 -0.96 -20.02 -2.97
C LEU A 9 -1.38 -19.50 -1.58
N LEU A 10 -0.67 -19.91 -0.54
CA LEU A 10 -0.98 -19.53 0.84
C LEU A 10 -0.82 -18.02 1.04
N THR A 11 0.23 -17.43 0.47
CA THR A 11 0.45 -15.98 0.50
C THR A 11 -0.66 -15.23 -0.21
N GLY A 12 -1.12 -15.70 -1.38
CA GLY A 12 -2.23 -15.09 -2.10
C GLY A 12 -3.55 -15.09 -1.30
N ILE A 13 -3.84 -16.18 -0.59
CA ILE A 13 -5.00 -16.28 0.29
C ILE A 13 -4.89 -15.28 1.46
N LEU A 14 -3.72 -15.21 2.10
CA LEU A 14 -3.43 -14.27 3.19
C LEU A 14 -3.55 -12.81 2.74
N LEU A 15 -2.99 -12.47 1.57
CA LEU A 15 -3.10 -11.12 1.00
C LEU A 15 -4.55 -10.75 0.63
N SER A 16 -5.33 -11.69 0.09
CA SER A 16 -6.74 -11.45 -0.22
C SER A 16 -7.54 -11.12 1.04
N LEU A 17 -7.28 -11.84 2.14
CA LEU A 17 -7.96 -11.66 3.42
C LEU A 17 -7.78 -10.24 3.99
N ILE A 18 -6.61 -9.63 3.77
CA ILE A 18 -6.31 -8.28 4.26
C ILE A 18 -6.71 -7.18 3.28
N THR A 19 -6.57 -7.43 1.98
CA THR A 19 -6.84 -6.43 0.95
C THR A 19 -8.34 -6.17 0.82
N ALA A 20 -9.19 -7.18 1.05
CA ALA A 20 -10.64 -7.02 1.04
C ALA A 20 -11.15 -5.97 2.06
N PRO A 21 -10.88 -6.08 3.38
CA PRO A 21 -11.34 -5.08 4.35
C PRO A 21 -10.65 -3.73 4.18
N LEU A 22 -9.36 -3.70 3.82
CA LEU A 22 -8.65 -2.45 3.55
C LEU A 22 -9.25 -1.70 2.35
N GLY A 23 -9.63 -2.40 1.29
CA GLY A 23 -10.28 -1.80 0.13
C GLY A 23 -11.61 -1.14 0.48
N VAL A 24 -12.46 -1.79 1.30
CA VAL A 24 -13.72 -1.20 1.78
C VAL A 24 -13.45 0.09 2.58
N PHE A 25 -12.43 0.09 3.44
CA PHE A 25 -12.06 1.26 4.23
C PHE A 25 -11.58 2.44 3.35
N VAL A 26 -10.74 2.15 2.35
CA VAL A 26 -10.23 3.14 1.39
C VAL A 26 -11.38 3.78 0.59
N VAL A 27 -12.34 2.97 0.12
CA VAL A 27 -13.53 3.46 -0.60
C VAL A 27 -14.40 4.35 0.30
N TRP A 28 -14.62 3.95 1.55
CA TRP A 28 -15.41 4.74 2.50
C TRP A 28 -14.82 6.11 2.81
N ARG A 29 -13.49 6.22 2.87
CA ARG A 29 -12.79 7.50 3.05
C ARG A 29 -12.66 8.30 1.74
N LYS A 30 -13.22 7.82 0.63
CA LYS A 30 -13.10 8.43 -0.71
C LYS A 30 -11.64 8.65 -1.14
N MET A 31 -10.74 7.74 -0.78
CA MET A 31 -9.32 7.84 -1.15
C MET A 31 -9.03 6.96 -2.38
N ALA A 32 -9.48 7.36 -3.57
CA ALA A 32 -9.43 6.47 -4.74
C ALA A 32 -8.00 6.15 -5.22
N TYR A 33 -7.07 7.08 -5.02
CA TYR A 33 -5.68 7.01 -5.51
C TYR A 33 -4.68 6.45 -4.49
N PHE A 34 -5.16 6.02 -3.31
CA PHE A 34 -4.28 5.60 -2.22
C PHE A 34 -3.42 4.38 -2.57
N GLY A 35 -4.05 3.36 -3.16
CA GLY A 35 -3.37 2.14 -3.57
C GLY A 35 -2.30 2.40 -4.65
N ASP A 36 -2.62 3.23 -5.63
CA ASP A 36 -1.69 3.60 -6.71
C ASP A 36 -0.47 4.37 -6.17
N THR A 37 -0.72 5.32 -5.27
CA THR A 37 0.33 6.10 -4.62
C THR A 37 1.28 5.21 -3.82
N LEU A 38 0.74 4.25 -3.04
CA LEU A 38 1.55 3.32 -2.26
C LEU A 38 2.40 2.40 -3.15
N SER A 39 1.85 1.91 -4.27
CA SER A 39 2.59 1.06 -5.21
C SER A 39 3.78 1.79 -5.83
N HIS A 40 3.59 3.03 -6.30
CA HIS A 40 4.68 3.83 -6.86
C HIS A 40 5.70 4.28 -5.81
N SER A 41 5.25 4.51 -4.58
CA SER A 41 6.11 4.78 -3.43
C SER A 41 7.00 3.58 -3.10
N ALA A 42 6.45 2.36 -3.13
CA ALA A 42 7.22 1.14 -2.91
C ALA A 42 8.28 0.93 -3.99
N LEU A 43 7.96 1.21 -5.26
CA LEU A 43 8.92 1.14 -6.36
C LEU A 43 10.09 2.11 -6.16
N LEU A 44 9.81 3.37 -5.80
CA LEU A 44 10.87 4.33 -5.46
C LEU A 44 11.74 3.80 -4.31
N GLY A 45 11.13 3.11 -3.33
CA GLY A 45 11.82 2.50 -2.20
C GLY A 45 12.76 1.38 -2.62
N VAL A 46 12.32 0.50 -3.52
CA VAL A 46 13.18 -0.53 -4.13
C VAL A 46 14.34 0.12 -4.88
N ALA A 47 14.05 1.10 -5.73
CA ALA A 47 15.06 1.77 -6.55
C ALA A 47 16.13 2.45 -5.69
N LEU A 48 15.71 3.18 -4.65
CA LEU A 48 16.61 3.80 -3.68
C LEU A 48 17.37 2.76 -2.85
N GLY A 49 16.72 1.67 -2.43
CA GLY A 49 17.37 0.58 -1.69
C GLY A 49 18.53 -0.03 -2.46
N ILE A 50 18.33 -0.33 -3.75
CA ILE A 50 19.38 -0.84 -4.62
C ILE A 50 20.46 0.23 -4.86
N PHE A 51 20.08 1.48 -5.11
CA PHE A 51 21.02 2.59 -5.33
C PHE A 51 21.92 2.86 -4.13
N LEU A 52 21.39 2.77 -2.91
CA LEU A 52 22.11 2.97 -1.65
C LEU A 52 22.81 1.71 -1.13
N HIS A 53 22.71 0.57 -1.84
CA HIS A 53 23.20 -0.74 -1.40
C HIS A 53 22.65 -1.19 -0.02
N ILE A 54 21.41 -0.80 0.29
CA ILE A 54 20.69 -1.19 1.51
C ILE A 54 19.74 -2.35 1.18
N ASN A 55 19.38 -3.15 2.17
CA ASN A 55 18.37 -4.18 2.00
C ASN A 55 17.06 -3.56 1.45
N PRO A 56 16.58 -3.99 0.26
CA PRO A 56 15.41 -3.40 -0.38
C PRO A 56 14.15 -3.53 0.47
N TYR A 57 13.98 -4.60 1.25
CA TYR A 57 12.82 -4.75 2.15
C TYR A 57 12.73 -3.60 3.16
N ILE A 58 13.87 -3.20 3.74
CA ILE A 58 13.94 -2.11 4.71
C ILE A 58 13.70 -0.78 4.00
N ALA A 59 14.31 -0.58 2.84
CA ALA A 59 14.15 0.65 2.06
C ALA A 59 12.69 0.89 1.64
N ILE A 60 11.96 -0.16 1.22
CA ILE A 60 10.53 -0.09 0.91
C ILE A 60 9.74 0.36 2.13
N VAL A 61 9.91 -0.30 3.28
CA VAL A 61 9.14 0.02 4.50
C VAL A 61 9.44 1.43 4.98
N VAL A 62 10.71 1.83 5.02
CA VAL A 62 11.11 3.17 5.46
C VAL A 62 10.57 4.24 4.52
N LEU A 63 10.72 4.08 3.21
CA LEU A 63 10.27 5.10 2.26
C LEU A 63 8.75 5.20 2.20
N THR A 64 8.03 4.07 2.19
CA THR A 64 6.56 4.08 2.23
C THR A 64 6.03 4.70 3.52
N LEU A 65 6.70 4.47 4.66
CA LEU A 65 6.35 5.12 5.92
C LEU A 65 6.61 6.63 5.89
N ILE A 66 7.77 7.06 5.37
CA ILE A 66 8.08 8.49 5.19
C ILE A 66 7.02 9.15 4.29
N LEU A 67 6.67 8.54 3.17
CA LEU A 67 5.67 9.07 2.25
C LEU A 67 4.27 9.10 2.86
N ALA A 68 3.89 8.08 3.65
CA ALA A 68 2.65 8.10 4.41
C ALA A 68 2.62 9.26 5.41
N ILE A 69 3.71 9.51 6.16
CA ILE A 69 3.80 10.63 7.11
C ILE A 69 3.73 11.98 6.39
N VAL A 70 4.48 12.14 5.29
CA VAL A 70 4.46 13.36 4.47
C VAL A 70 3.06 13.61 3.92
N MET A 71 2.36 12.56 3.48
CA MET A 71 1.00 12.66 2.95
C MET A 71 0.01 13.10 4.04
N VAL A 72 0.06 12.51 5.24
CA VAL A 72 -0.79 12.91 6.38
C VAL A 72 -0.49 14.36 6.79
N TRP A 73 0.78 14.77 6.81
CA TRP A 73 1.17 16.14 7.11
C TRP A 73 0.62 17.12 6.07
N LEU A 74 0.73 16.79 4.77
CA LEU A 74 0.26 17.65 3.70
C LEU A 74 -1.28 17.72 3.64
N GLU A 75 -1.98 16.63 3.97
CA GLU A 75 -3.43 16.60 4.17
C GLU A 75 -3.85 17.60 5.26
N SER A 76 -3.09 17.68 6.36
CA SER A 76 -3.41 18.58 7.47
C SER A 76 -3.11 20.07 7.21
N ASN A 77 -2.12 20.36 6.35
CA ASN A 77 -1.62 21.70 6.10
C ASN A 77 -2.17 22.37 4.83
N THR A 78 -2.85 21.63 3.95
CA THR A 78 -3.32 22.15 2.66
C THR A 78 -4.85 22.05 2.54
N GLN A 79 -5.44 22.95 1.75
CA GLN A 79 -6.89 22.93 1.45
C GLN A 79 -7.22 22.15 0.16
N PHE A 80 -6.26 21.40 -0.37
CA PHE A 80 -6.44 20.60 -1.58
C PHE A 80 -7.17 19.29 -1.28
N SER A 81 -7.84 18.72 -2.29
CA SER A 81 -8.47 17.42 -2.14
C SER A 81 -7.41 16.33 -1.99
N ILE A 82 -7.69 15.37 -1.11
CA ILE A 82 -6.76 14.27 -0.81
C ILE A 82 -6.37 13.48 -2.07
N ASP A 83 -7.30 13.37 -3.03
CA ASP A 83 -7.09 12.68 -4.30
C ASP A 83 -6.07 13.39 -5.20
N THR A 84 -6.09 14.73 -5.25
CA THR A 84 -5.09 15.48 -6.03
C THR A 84 -3.70 15.33 -5.44
N LEU A 85 -3.62 15.32 -4.11
CA LEU A 85 -2.38 15.24 -3.37
C LEU A 85 -1.74 13.85 -3.52
N LEU A 86 -2.56 12.80 -3.42
CA LEU A 86 -2.17 11.42 -3.73
C LEU A 86 -1.67 11.28 -5.17
N GLY A 87 -2.40 11.80 -6.17
CA GLY A 87 -1.99 11.73 -7.57
C GLY A 87 -0.65 12.43 -7.86
N ILE A 88 -0.41 13.60 -7.26
CA ILE A 88 0.88 14.30 -7.40
C ILE A 88 2.02 13.48 -6.80
N ILE A 89 1.82 12.90 -5.61
CA ILE A 89 2.82 12.06 -4.94
C ILE A 89 3.10 10.80 -5.78
N ALA A 90 2.07 10.15 -6.30
CA ALA A 90 2.19 8.93 -7.12
C ALA A 90 3.11 9.16 -8.33
N HIS A 91 2.82 10.18 -9.15
CA HIS A 91 3.63 10.50 -10.33
C HIS A 91 5.03 11.02 -9.97
N SER A 92 5.16 11.78 -8.88
CA SER A 92 6.47 12.23 -8.40
C SER A 92 7.34 11.04 -7.99
N CYS A 93 6.78 10.07 -7.25
CA CYS A 93 7.49 8.86 -6.84
C CYS A 93 7.87 8.00 -8.03
N LEU A 94 6.97 7.82 -9.00
CA LEU A 94 7.26 7.07 -10.22
C LEU A 94 8.41 7.72 -11.02
N SER A 95 8.34 9.03 -11.24
CA SER A 95 9.38 9.78 -11.96
C SER A 95 10.74 9.66 -11.27
N LEU A 96 10.79 9.91 -9.96
CA LEU A 96 12.01 9.77 -9.16
C LEU A 96 12.53 8.32 -9.17
N GLY A 97 11.63 7.34 -9.12
CA GLY A 97 11.98 5.92 -9.12
C GLY A 97 12.65 5.51 -10.43
N VAL A 98 12.04 5.89 -11.56
CA VAL A 98 12.59 5.63 -12.90
C VAL A 98 13.93 6.34 -13.10
N VAL A 99 14.06 7.61 -12.68
CA VAL A 99 15.34 8.33 -12.73
C VAL A 99 16.40 7.63 -11.89
N THR A 100 16.05 7.21 -10.67
CA THR A 100 16.96 6.47 -9.79
C THR A 100 17.43 5.19 -10.46
N VAL A 101 16.52 4.39 -11.03
CA VAL A 101 16.86 3.18 -11.79
C VAL A 101 17.76 3.47 -12.99
N GLY A 102 17.51 4.56 -13.72
CA GLY A 102 18.34 4.97 -14.86
C GLY A 102 19.80 5.31 -14.48
N LEU A 103 20.05 5.68 -13.22
CA LEU A 103 21.41 5.93 -12.72
C LEU A 103 22.16 4.63 -12.38
N LEU A 104 21.47 3.49 -12.25
CA LEU A 104 22.10 2.19 -12.03
C LEU A 104 22.68 1.63 -13.34
N LYS A 105 23.95 1.93 -13.61
CA LYS A 105 24.64 1.55 -14.85
C LYS A 105 24.84 0.04 -15.05
N ASN A 106 24.82 -0.76 -13.98
CA ASN A 106 25.21 -2.19 -14.02
C ASN A 106 24.14 -3.17 -13.52
N VAL A 107 22.94 -2.71 -13.19
CA VAL A 107 21.85 -3.57 -12.69
C VAL A 107 20.71 -3.57 -13.69
N ARG A 108 20.45 -4.73 -14.32
CA ARG A 108 19.22 -4.93 -15.10
C ARG A 108 18.07 -5.14 -14.14
N VAL A 109 17.51 -4.05 -13.63
CA VAL A 109 16.31 -4.09 -12.81
C VAL A 109 15.11 -4.26 -13.74
N ASP A 110 14.42 -5.40 -13.63
CA ASP A 110 13.13 -5.56 -14.29
C ASP A 110 12.05 -4.81 -13.51
N LEU A 111 11.80 -3.57 -13.93
CA LEU A 111 10.79 -2.71 -13.31
C LEU A 111 9.41 -3.34 -13.33
N MET A 112 9.08 -4.11 -14.36
CA MET A 112 7.77 -4.75 -14.50
C MET A 112 7.60 -5.84 -13.45
N SER A 113 8.62 -6.67 -13.23
CA SER A 113 8.60 -7.68 -12.17
C SER A 113 8.43 -7.06 -10.78
N TYR A 114 9.02 -5.89 -10.52
CA TYR A 114 8.81 -5.17 -9.25
C TYR A 114 7.47 -4.43 -9.15
N LEU A 115 6.92 -3.89 -10.25
CA LEU A 115 5.63 -3.18 -10.28
C LEU A 115 4.45 -4.13 -10.08
N PHE A 116 4.48 -5.27 -10.77
CA PHE A 116 3.39 -6.24 -10.75
C PHE A 116 3.59 -7.32 -9.69
N GLY A 117 4.83 -7.48 -9.21
CA GLY A 117 5.22 -8.52 -8.28
C GLY A 117 5.38 -9.88 -8.96
N ASP A 118 6.20 -10.74 -8.36
CA ASP A 118 6.27 -12.15 -8.71
C ASP A 118 5.90 -13.00 -7.48
N LEU A 119 4.68 -13.54 -7.50
CA LEU A 119 4.18 -14.38 -6.42
C LEU A 119 4.91 -15.74 -6.37
N LEU A 120 5.47 -16.21 -7.48
CA LEU A 120 6.18 -17.49 -7.55
C LEU A 120 7.58 -17.39 -6.94
N ALA A 121 8.14 -16.19 -6.80
CA ALA A 121 9.47 -15.98 -6.23
C ALA A 121 9.49 -15.98 -4.69
N ILE A 122 8.34 -16.17 -4.03
CA ILE A 122 8.20 -16.13 -2.58
C ILE A 122 8.82 -17.36 -1.90
N ASN A 123 9.63 -17.11 -0.87
CA ASN A 123 10.17 -18.16 0.00
C ASN A 123 9.35 -18.32 1.30
N TYR A 124 9.58 -19.41 2.03
CA TYR A 124 8.97 -19.66 3.33
C TYR A 124 9.22 -18.55 4.36
N THR A 125 10.39 -17.90 4.30
CA THR A 125 10.72 -16.77 5.19
C THR A 125 9.85 -15.55 4.88
N ASP A 126 9.61 -15.25 3.61
CA ASP A 126 8.74 -14.15 3.18
C ASP A 126 7.29 -14.40 3.63
N LEU A 127 6.83 -15.65 3.52
CA LEU A 127 5.51 -16.06 4.01
C LEU A 127 5.33 -15.77 5.51
N ILE A 128 6.36 -15.98 6.34
CA ILE A 128 6.31 -15.66 7.77
C ILE A 128 6.16 -14.15 7.98
N TYR A 129 6.96 -13.32 7.29
CA TYR A 129 6.86 -11.87 7.40
C TYR A 129 5.49 -11.35 6.96
N ILE A 130 4.95 -11.89 5.86
CA ILE A 130 3.62 -11.54 5.36
C ILE A 130 2.54 -11.96 6.36
N THR A 131 2.62 -13.17 6.91
CA THR A 131 1.66 -13.67 7.90
C THR A 131 1.66 -12.78 9.16
N ILE A 132 2.84 -12.38 9.65
CA ILE A 132 2.97 -11.44 10.78
C ILE A 132 2.32 -10.10 10.43
N GLY A 133 2.61 -9.55 9.25
CA GLY A 133 1.99 -8.31 8.77
C GLY A 133 0.46 -8.40 8.70
N VAL A 134 -0.06 -9.53 8.21
CA VAL A 134 -1.50 -9.79 8.13
C VAL A 134 -2.14 -9.81 9.52
N ILE A 135 -1.54 -10.51 10.47
CA ILE A 135 -2.02 -10.57 11.86
C ILE A 135 -2.04 -9.18 12.50
N ILE A 136 -0.97 -8.38 12.32
CA ILE A 136 -0.88 -7.03 12.89
C ILE A 136 -1.98 -6.13 12.33
N VAL A 137 -2.14 -6.08 11.01
CA VAL A 137 -3.12 -5.20 10.38
C VAL A 137 -4.54 -5.66 10.65
N LEU A 138 -4.82 -6.97 10.59
CA LEU A 138 -6.15 -7.50 10.92
C LEU A 138 -6.48 -7.28 12.40
N GLY A 139 -5.52 -7.47 13.30
CA GLY A 139 -5.64 -7.14 14.72
C GLY A 139 -5.95 -5.67 14.96
N THR A 140 -5.27 -4.78 14.23
CA THR A 140 -5.52 -3.32 14.28
C THR A 140 -6.93 -2.99 13.76
N LEU A 141 -7.35 -3.57 12.63
CA LEU A 141 -8.69 -3.41 12.07
C LEU A 141 -9.78 -3.86 13.04
N LEU A 142 -9.60 -5.01 13.71
CA LEU A 142 -10.54 -5.53 14.69
C LEU A 142 -10.61 -4.67 15.95
N HIS A 143 -9.48 -4.11 16.39
CA HIS A 143 -9.42 -3.20 17.53
C HIS A 143 -10.16 -1.88 17.25
N PHE A 144 -9.98 -1.31 16.06
CA PHE A 144 -10.67 -0.06 15.65
C PHE A 144 -12.10 -0.29 15.16
N GLY A 145 -12.48 -1.52 14.79
CA GLY A 145 -13.76 -1.88 14.18
C GLY A 145 -14.98 -1.93 15.12
N LYS A 146 -14.81 -1.74 16.43
CA LYS A 146 -15.92 -1.75 17.41
C LYS A 146 -15.86 -0.44 18.23
N PRO A 147 -16.66 0.63 18.00
CA PRO A 147 -18.06 0.68 17.55
C PRO A 147 -18.39 1.79 16.50
N SER A 148 -17.42 2.33 15.76
CA SER A 148 -17.65 3.49 14.85
C SER A 148 -18.27 3.12 13.48
N PHE A 149 -18.60 1.84 13.26
CA PHE A 149 -19.09 1.30 11.98
C PHE A 149 -20.62 1.28 11.84
N LEU A 150 -21.38 1.78 12.83
CA LEU A 150 -22.80 2.04 12.64
C LEU A 150 -22.94 3.26 11.71
N PRO A 151 -23.43 3.11 10.47
CA PRO A 151 -23.77 4.28 9.69
C PRO A 151 -24.85 5.06 10.46
N PRO A 152 -24.75 6.39 10.61
CA PRO A 152 -25.87 7.21 11.04
C PRO A 152 -26.89 7.30 9.89
N PHE A 153 -27.46 6.16 9.48
CA PHE A 153 -28.53 6.09 8.50
C PHE A 153 -29.89 6.37 9.17
N ARG A 154 -30.00 7.49 9.92
CA ARG A 154 -31.31 8.06 10.27
C ARG A 154 -31.23 9.49 10.82
N ARG A 155 -31.18 10.51 9.95
CA ARG A 155 -31.65 11.85 10.32
C ARG A 155 -32.00 12.76 9.14
N ASN A 156 -32.96 12.37 8.29
CA ASN A 156 -33.99 13.28 7.76
C ASN A 156 -34.92 12.55 6.78
N SER A 157 -35.99 11.95 7.29
CA SER A 157 -37.24 11.87 6.52
C SER A 157 -38.02 13.14 6.83
N PRO A 158 -38.30 14.02 5.84
CA PRO A 158 -39.20 15.15 6.08
C PRO A 158 -40.54 14.59 6.54
N LYS A 159 -40.97 15.01 7.73
CA LYS A 159 -42.31 14.74 8.27
C LYS A 159 -43.30 15.54 7.42
N TRP A 160 -43.73 14.99 6.30
CA TRP A 160 -44.92 15.46 5.62
C TRP A 160 -46.13 15.08 6.48
N LYS A 161 -46.49 15.98 7.40
CA LYS A 161 -47.87 16.10 7.85
C LYS A 161 -48.59 16.96 6.83
N ALA A 162 -49.46 16.34 6.04
CA ALA A 162 -50.61 16.96 5.42
C ALA A 162 -51.80 16.04 5.69
#